data_AF-A0A259CCV5-F1
#
_entry.id   AF-A0A259CCV5-F1
#
_cell.length_a   1.000
_cell.length_b   1.000
_cell.length_c   1.000
_cell.angle_alpha   90.00
_cell.angle_beta   90.00
_cell.angle_gamma   90.00
#
_symmetry.space_group_name_H-M   'P 1'
#
loop_
_entity.id
_entity.type
_entity.pdbx_description
1 polymer ?
#
loop_
_entity_poly.entity_id
_entity_poly.type
_entity_poly.pdbx_seq_one_letter_code
_entity_poly.pdbx_strand_id
1 'polypeptide(L)'
;MPPAARMTDQVQQTAPHCHAPMHPPAPVPTPVPHPGLPLAIMKGCPTVLIGNMPAARATDTTMPCMLPGCVPGGPAMIAKGSSTVLIGSLPAARVGDSSMHTSCVAPIPSPTGSILPPGCPTVMIGG
;
A
#
# COMPACT_ATOMS: atom_id res chain seq x y z
N MET A 1 20.39 -3.38 2.69
CA MET A 1 19.42 -3.64 1.61
C MET A 1 18.15 -4.18 2.25
N PRO A 2 16.97 -3.62 1.99
CA PRO A 2 15.72 -4.16 2.52
C PRO A 2 15.30 -5.45 1.79
N PRO A 3 14.54 -6.34 2.47
CA PRO A 3 13.89 -7.47 1.82
C PRO A 3 12.96 -7.04 0.69
N ALA A 4 12.90 -7.86 -0.36
CA ALA A 4 11.98 -7.67 -1.48
C ALA A 4 10.52 -7.85 -1.05
N ALA A 5 9.63 -7.07 -1.66
CA ALA A 5 8.20 -7.23 -1.48
C ALA A 5 7.61 -8.13 -2.59
N ARG A 6 6.52 -8.83 -2.25
CA ARG A 6 5.80 -9.76 -3.10
C ARG A 6 4.31 -9.71 -2.81
N MET A 7 3.52 -10.36 -3.65
CA MET A 7 2.10 -10.55 -3.40
C MET A 7 1.89 -11.10 -1.98
N THR A 8 0.79 -10.70 -1.33
CA THR A 8 0.41 -11.01 0.06
C THR A 8 1.20 -10.32 1.18
N ASP A 9 2.33 -9.67 0.88
CA ASP A 9 2.98 -8.79 1.86
C ASP A 9 2.07 -7.61 2.21
N GLN A 10 2.27 -7.05 3.39
CA GLN A 10 1.35 -6.08 3.97
C GLN A 10 1.81 -4.65 3.73
N VAL A 11 0.86 -3.78 3.43
CA VAL A 11 1.05 -2.33 3.36
C VAL A 11 0.15 -1.69 4.39
N GLN A 12 0.69 -0.80 5.21
CA GLN A 12 -0.09 -0.12 6.23
C GLN A 12 0.05 1.40 6.11
N GLN A 13 -1.06 2.09 6.29
CA GLN A 13 -1.09 3.54 6.36
C GLN A 13 -0.37 4.02 7.61
N THR A 14 0.49 5.02 7.47
CA THR A 14 1.30 5.55 8.59
C THR A 14 0.57 6.61 9.41
N ALA A 15 -0.55 7.13 8.90
CA ALA A 15 -1.42 8.07 9.59
C ALA A 15 -2.86 7.55 9.61
N PRO A 16 -3.66 7.91 10.64
CA PRO A 16 -5.11 7.80 10.56
C PRO A 16 -5.62 8.53 9.32
N HIS A 17 -6.49 7.87 8.57
CA HIS A 17 -7.19 8.43 7.43
C HIS A 17 -8.69 8.28 7.68
N CYS A 18 -9.46 9.20 7.10
CA CYS A 18 -10.83 9.55 7.48
C CYS A 18 -10.88 10.54 8.65
N HIS A 19 -10.77 11.82 8.35
CA HIS A 19 -11.37 12.88 9.15
C HIS A 19 -12.65 13.30 8.44
N ALA A 20 -13.79 13.28 9.13
CA ALA A 20 -15.04 13.79 8.55
C ALA A 20 -14.85 15.27 8.17
N PRO A 21 -15.50 15.76 7.10
CA PRO A 21 -15.68 17.20 6.91
C PRO A 21 -16.24 17.80 8.20
N MET A 22 -15.49 18.73 8.81
CA MET A 22 -15.90 19.41 10.05
C MET A 22 -17.07 20.39 9.83
N HIS A 23 -17.57 20.51 8.61
CA HIS A 23 -18.85 21.07 8.15
C HIS A 23 -18.71 21.26 6.62
N PRO A 24 -19.77 21.11 5.81
CA PRO A 24 -21.16 20.69 6.10
C PRO A 24 -21.31 19.16 6.35
N PRO A 25 -22.52 18.64 6.67
CA PRO A 25 -22.72 17.21 6.96
C PRO A 25 -22.16 16.31 5.85
N ALA A 26 -21.33 15.34 6.22
CA ALA A 26 -20.81 14.36 5.28
C ALA A 26 -21.97 13.53 4.68
N PRO A 27 -21.86 13.10 3.41
CA PRO A 27 -22.76 12.10 2.85
C PRO A 27 -22.86 10.88 3.77
N VAL A 28 -24.07 10.34 3.95
CA VAL A 28 -24.30 9.11 4.74
C VAL A 28 -23.98 7.90 3.84
N PRO A 29 -23.17 6.93 4.30
CA PRO A 29 -22.58 6.78 5.63
C PRO A 29 -21.40 7.73 5.86
N THR A 30 -21.38 8.39 7.02
CA THR A 30 -20.31 9.30 7.42
C THR A 30 -18.98 8.55 7.59
N PRO A 31 -17.89 8.96 6.91
CA PRO A 31 -16.57 8.37 7.15
C PRO A 31 -16.13 8.54 8.61
N VAL A 32 -15.67 7.47 9.24
CA VAL A 32 -15.23 7.46 10.64
C VAL A 32 -13.73 7.17 10.70
N PRO A 33 -12.93 7.94 11.48
CA PRO A 33 -11.52 7.65 11.67
C PRO A 33 -11.31 6.24 12.18
N HIS A 34 -10.32 5.55 11.60
CA HIS A 34 -9.86 4.27 12.12
C HIS A 34 -8.33 4.19 12.06
N PRO A 35 -7.70 3.34 12.90
CA PRO A 35 -6.28 3.05 12.78
C PRO A 35 -5.93 2.48 11.40
N GLY A 36 -4.72 2.74 10.91
CA GLY A 36 -4.23 2.12 9.68
C GLY A 36 -4.29 0.60 9.78
N LEU A 37 -4.92 -0.05 8.81
CA LEU A 37 -4.93 -1.51 8.73
C LEU A 37 -3.85 -2.00 7.75
N PRO A 38 -3.18 -3.11 8.07
CA PRO A 38 -2.40 -3.86 7.09
C PRO A 38 -3.31 -4.36 5.95
N LEU A 39 -2.99 -3.96 4.72
CA LEU A 39 -3.65 -4.39 3.50
C LEU A 39 -2.69 -5.21 2.66
N ALA A 40 -3.10 -6.42 2.26
CA ALA A 40 -2.28 -7.31 1.46
C ALA A 40 -2.09 -6.77 0.05
N ILE A 41 -0.87 -6.87 -0.49
CA ILE A 41 -0.57 -6.60 -1.91
C ILE A 41 -1.24 -7.67 -2.77
N MET A 42 -2.09 -7.26 -3.71
CA MET A 42 -2.88 -8.16 -4.56
C MET A 42 -2.38 -8.22 -6.01
N LYS A 43 -1.63 -7.20 -6.46
CA LYS A 43 -1.00 -7.18 -7.79
C LYS A 43 0.49 -7.44 -7.66
N GLY A 44 1.05 -8.09 -8.68
CA GLY A 44 2.48 -8.37 -8.79
C GLY A 44 2.85 -8.71 -10.22
N CYS A 45 4.14 -8.88 -10.48
CA CYS A 45 4.66 -9.35 -11.76
C CYS A 45 4.41 -10.86 -11.92
N PRO A 46 3.62 -11.30 -12.91
CA PRO A 46 3.30 -12.72 -13.06
C PRO A 46 4.49 -13.57 -13.52
N THR A 47 5.51 -12.96 -14.11
CA THR A 47 6.67 -13.66 -14.70
C THR A 47 7.87 -13.74 -13.76
N VAL A 48 7.90 -12.98 -12.67
CA VAL A 48 9.01 -12.94 -11.71
C VAL A 48 8.49 -13.31 -10.34
N LEU A 49 8.99 -14.42 -9.80
CA LEU A 49 8.58 -14.94 -8.50
C LEU A 49 9.65 -14.65 -7.44
N ILE A 50 9.20 -14.17 -6.28
CA ILE A 50 10.03 -13.97 -5.09
C ILE A 50 9.45 -14.85 -3.97
N GLY A 51 10.21 -15.87 -3.57
CA GLY A 51 9.74 -16.92 -2.65
C GLY A 51 8.41 -17.55 -3.08
N ASN A 52 8.31 -17.91 -4.36
CA ASN A 52 7.14 -18.56 -4.99
C ASN A 52 5.88 -17.70 -5.10
N MET A 53 5.97 -16.38 -4.93
CA MET A 53 4.84 -15.46 -5.16
C MET A 53 5.23 -14.37 -6.16
N PRO A 54 4.28 -13.85 -6.95
CA PRO A 54 4.53 -12.72 -7.86
C PRO A 54 5.23 -11.55 -7.17
N ALA A 55 6.32 -11.06 -7.74
CA ALA A 55 7.10 -9.96 -7.17
C ALA A 55 6.33 -8.64 -7.24
N ALA A 56 6.34 -7.85 -6.16
CA ALA A 56 5.67 -6.56 -6.10
C ALA A 56 6.55 -5.46 -6.71
N ARG A 57 5.91 -4.46 -7.30
CA ARG A 57 6.55 -3.35 -8.03
C ARG A 57 5.85 -2.04 -7.74
N ALA A 58 6.50 -0.94 -8.11
CA ALA A 58 5.80 0.34 -8.19
C ALA A 58 4.53 0.19 -9.06
N THR A 59 3.46 0.88 -8.65
CA THR A 59 2.10 0.82 -9.21
C THR A 59 1.27 -0.43 -8.90
N ASP A 60 1.86 -1.49 -8.32
CA ASP A 60 1.06 -2.61 -7.82
C ASP A 60 0.20 -2.16 -6.62
N THR A 61 -1.01 -2.74 -6.52
CA THR A 61 -2.04 -2.29 -5.57
C THR A 61 -2.39 -3.35 -4.54
N THR A 62 -2.78 -2.89 -3.36
CA THR A 62 -3.30 -3.75 -2.29
C THR A 62 -4.75 -4.11 -2.53
N MET A 63 -5.30 -4.93 -1.64
CA MET A 63 -6.75 -5.01 -1.44
C MET A 63 -7.31 -3.65 -1.00
N PRO A 64 -8.57 -3.32 -1.34
CA PRO A 64 -9.23 -2.14 -0.82
C PRO A 64 -9.46 -2.24 0.70
N CYS A 65 -9.52 -1.10 1.38
CA CYS A 65 -9.97 -1.08 2.77
C CYS A 65 -11.49 -1.33 2.80
N MET A 66 -11.93 -2.37 3.51
CA MET A 66 -13.34 -2.77 3.59
C MET A 66 -14.00 -2.39 4.93
N LEU A 67 -13.35 -1.54 5.74
CA LEU A 67 -13.97 -1.07 6.98
C LEU A 67 -15.21 -0.22 6.65
N PRO A 68 -16.35 -0.40 7.35
CA PRO A 68 -17.56 0.38 7.10
C PRO A 68 -17.36 1.91 7.17
N GLY A 69 -16.42 2.36 8.00
CA GLY A 69 -16.05 3.79 8.12
C GLY A 69 -15.11 4.30 7.03
N CYS A 70 -14.54 3.42 6.21
CA CYS A 70 -13.63 3.76 5.12
C CYS A 70 -14.43 3.83 3.81
N VAL A 71 -15.02 4.98 3.51
CA VAL A 71 -15.81 5.21 2.30
C VAL A 71 -15.13 6.32 1.49
N PRO A 72 -14.81 6.11 0.21
CA PRO A 72 -15.16 4.98 -0.66
C PRO A 72 -14.31 3.70 -0.51
N GLY A 73 -13.29 3.69 0.37
CA GLY A 73 -12.57 2.46 0.75
C GLY A 73 -11.77 1.81 -0.39
N GLY A 74 -10.71 2.46 -0.88
CA GLY A 74 -9.93 1.93 -1.99
C GLY A 74 -8.56 1.36 -1.62
N PRO A 75 -7.84 0.84 -2.61
CA PRO A 75 -6.54 0.21 -2.39
C PRO A 75 -5.43 1.23 -2.18
N ALA A 76 -4.34 0.77 -1.57
CA ALA A 76 -3.04 1.42 -1.66
C ALA A 76 -2.40 1.13 -3.01
N MET A 77 -1.60 2.06 -3.52
CA MET A 77 -0.68 1.85 -4.63
C MET A 77 0.76 2.03 -4.15
N ILE A 78 1.65 1.12 -4.50
CA ILE A 78 3.09 1.26 -4.21
C ILE A 78 3.62 2.44 -5.03
N ALA A 79 4.08 3.49 -4.35
CA ALA A 79 4.47 4.75 -4.97
C ALA A 79 5.98 4.86 -5.20
N LYS A 80 6.77 4.09 -4.46
CA LYS A 80 8.23 4.04 -4.60
C LYS A 80 8.70 2.59 -4.71
N GLY A 81 9.80 2.39 -5.43
CA GLY A 81 10.51 1.12 -5.51
C GLY A 81 12.03 1.38 -5.55
N SER A 82 12.80 0.35 -5.90
CA SER A 82 14.24 0.45 -6.16
C SER A 82 14.55 1.41 -7.31
N SER A 83 15.62 2.18 -7.17
CA SER A 83 16.13 3.07 -8.24
C SER A 83 16.94 2.33 -9.32
N THR A 84 17.40 1.11 -9.03
CA THR A 84 18.34 0.37 -9.89
C THR A 84 17.84 -1.00 -10.30
N VAL A 85 16.90 -1.59 -9.55
CA VAL A 85 16.36 -2.92 -9.83
C VAL A 85 14.96 -2.79 -10.39
N LEU A 86 14.78 -3.29 -11.61
CA LEU A 86 13.51 -3.33 -12.30
C LEU A 86 12.99 -4.77 -12.38
N ILE A 87 11.68 -4.94 -12.21
CA ILE A 87 10.96 -6.20 -12.40
C ILE A 87 9.83 -5.91 -13.39
N GLY A 88 9.81 -6.61 -14.53
CA GLY A 88 8.84 -6.35 -15.60
C GLY A 88 8.81 -4.88 -16.01
N SER A 89 9.99 -4.27 -16.15
CA SER A 89 10.21 -2.86 -16.52
C SER A 89 9.69 -1.81 -15.53
N LEU A 90 9.32 -2.18 -14.31
CA LEU A 90 8.92 -1.26 -13.25
C LEU A 90 9.85 -1.40 -12.04
N PRO A 91 10.08 -0.32 -11.26
CA PRO A 91 10.85 -0.37 -10.02
C PRO A 91 10.40 -1.49 -9.08
N ALA A 92 11.33 -2.32 -8.62
CA ALA A 92 11.04 -3.42 -7.70
C ALA A 92 10.68 -2.89 -6.31
N ALA A 93 9.59 -3.38 -5.71
CA ALA A 93 9.14 -2.94 -4.40
C ALA A 93 9.86 -3.70 -3.26
N ARG A 94 10.03 -3.03 -2.12
CA ARG A 94 10.82 -3.51 -0.98
C ARG A 94 10.15 -3.09 0.33
N VAL A 95 10.48 -3.81 1.40
CA VAL A 95 10.07 -3.40 2.75
C VAL A 95 10.51 -1.96 3.02
N GLY A 96 9.57 -1.14 3.50
CA GLY A 96 9.76 0.29 3.77
C GLY A 96 9.51 1.21 2.57
N ASP A 97 9.31 0.71 1.35
CA ASP A 97 8.93 1.57 0.24
C ASP A 97 7.53 2.17 0.48
N SER A 98 7.37 3.45 0.10
CA SER A 98 6.16 4.22 0.37
C SER A 98 4.99 3.82 -0.52
N SER A 99 3.78 3.81 0.03
CA SER A 99 2.51 3.62 -0.67
C SER A 99 1.62 4.87 -0.59
N MET A 100 0.68 4.97 -1.54
CA MET A 100 -0.32 6.02 -1.64
C MET A 100 -1.73 5.45 -1.54
N HIS A 101 -2.57 6.05 -0.70
CA HIS A 101 -3.94 5.64 -0.42
C HIS A 101 -4.95 6.71 -0.90
N THR A 102 -4.88 7.04 -2.19
CA THR A 102 -5.57 8.19 -2.81
C THR A 102 -7.09 8.09 -2.86
N SER A 103 -7.64 6.93 -2.55
CA SER A 103 -9.09 6.70 -2.49
C SER A 103 -9.74 7.30 -1.24
N CYS A 104 -8.96 7.72 -0.24
CA CYS A 104 -9.48 8.41 0.93
C CYS A 104 -9.79 9.87 0.54
N VAL A 105 -11.02 10.36 0.80
CA VAL A 105 -11.46 11.70 0.36
C VAL A 105 -11.51 12.72 1.52
N ALA A 106 -11.28 12.26 2.75
CA ALA A 106 -11.21 13.11 3.92
C ALA A 106 -10.09 14.17 3.83
N PRO A 107 -10.09 15.24 4.65
CA PRO A 107 -8.91 16.09 4.85
C PRO A 107 -7.80 15.24 5.47
N ILE A 108 -6.93 14.67 4.62
CA ILE A 108 -5.92 13.69 5.03
C ILE A 108 -4.69 14.45 5.50
N PRO A 109 -4.18 14.22 6.73
CA PRO A 109 -2.87 14.70 7.13
C PRO A 109 -1.75 14.13 6.23
N SER A 110 -1.92 12.93 5.65
CA SER A 110 -1.09 12.37 4.58
C SER A 110 -1.65 11.01 4.08
N PRO A 111 -1.95 10.79 2.77
CA PRO A 111 -2.39 9.49 2.24
C PRO A 111 -1.24 8.48 2.10
N THR A 112 -0.26 8.52 2.99
CA THR A 112 0.95 7.70 2.92
C THR A 112 0.84 6.43 3.73
N GLY A 113 1.43 5.37 3.19
CA GLY A 113 1.76 4.16 3.94
C GLY A 113 3.14 3.64 3.58
N SER A 114 3.47 2.46 4.09
CA SER A 114 4.69 1.75 3.74
C SER A 114 4.46 0.25 3.70
N ILE A 115 5.27 -0.45 2.90
CA ILE A 115 5.34 -1.91 2.92
C ILE A 115 5.95 -2.36 4.25
N LEU A 116 5.24 -3.20 4.98
CA LEU A 116 5.65 -3.72 6.27
C LEU A 116 6.64 -4.87 6.13
N PRO A 117 7.50 -5.09 7.14
CA PRO A 117 8.22 -6.34 7.31
C PRO A 117 7.26 -7.55 7.42
N PRO A 118 7.71 -8.77 7.09
CA PRO A 118 9.09 -9.15 6.79
C PRO A 118 9.48 -9.12 5.30
N GLY A 119 8.52 -8.96 4.39
CA GLY A 119 8.75 -9.20 2.96
C GLY A 119 9.23 -10.63 2.69
N CYS A 120 10.15 -10.78 1.72
CA CYS A 120 10.87 -12.02 1.46
C CYS A 120 12.31 -11.93 1.98
N PRO A 121 12.63 -12.52 3.16
CA PRO A 121 13.95 -12.35 3.80
C PRO A 121 15.11 -13.00 3.03
N THR A 122 14.83 -13.88 2.07
CA THR A 122 15.84 -14.54 1.25
C THR A 122 16.23 -13.75 0.01
N VAL A 123 15.49 -12.68 -0.32
CA VAL A 123 15.74 -11.85 -1.51
C VAL A 123 15.88 -10.41 -1.07
N MET A 124 17.08 -9.85 -1.23
CA MET A 124 17.42 -8.49 -0.82
C MET A 124 17.60 -7.62 -2.06
N ILE A 125 16.91 -6.48 -2.12
CA ILE A 125 16.95 -5.57 -3.28
C ILE A 125 17.61 -4.25 -2.87
N GLY A 126 18.67 -3.86 -3.59
CA GLY A 126 19.42 -2.63 -3.37
C GLY A 126 18.83 -1.39 -4.06
N GLY A 127 19.62 -0.31 -4.09
CA GLY A 127 19.27 0.97 -4.73
C GLY A 127 18.16 1.73 -4.03
#